data_AF-A0A496SBW9-F1
#
_entry.id   AF-A0A496SBW9-F1
#
_cell.length_a   1.000
_cell.length_b   1.000
_cell.length_c   1.000
_cell.angle_alpha   90.00
_cell.angle_beta   90.00
_cell.angle_gamma   90.00
#
_symmetry.space_group_name_H-M   'P 1'
#
loop_
_entity.id
_entity.type
_entity.pdbx_description
1 polymer ?
#
loop_
_entity_poly.entity_id
_entity_poly.type
_entity_poly.pdbx_seq_one_letter_code
_entity_poly.pdbx_strand_id
1 'polypeptide(L)'
;MAKVLHIITRLDRGGSAEAVMRLAEGLKRDGYSVKLVTGLTLEPQEDIDEFSARTGVPVVRIEELRREVSPINDLKALIKL
;
A
#
# COMPACT_ATOMS: atom_id res chain seq x y z
N MET A 1 -17.64 6.48 9.94
CA MET A 1 -16.42 5.66 10.14
C MET A 1 -15.20 6.46 9.67
N ALA A 2 -14.01 6.18 10.23
CA ALA A 2 -12.79 6.91 9.92
C ALA A 2 -12.21 6.53 8.55
N LYS A 3 -11.33 7.39 8.01
CA LYS A 3 -10.50 7.10 6.83
C LYS A 3 -9.17 6.51 7.27
N VAL A 4 -8.72 5.46 6.60
CA VAL A 4 -7.45 4.77 6.92
C VAL A 4 -6.59 4.72 5.67
N LEU A 5 -5.36 5.20 5.78
CA LEU A 5 -4.34 5.13 4.74
C LEU A 5 -3.20 4.22 5.24
N HIS A 6 -3.07 3.05 4.64
CA HIS A 6 -1.91 2.19 4.87
C HIS A 6 -0.81 2.59 3.90
N ILE A 7 0.40 2.81 4.41
CA ILE A 7 1.57 3.17 3.61
C ILE A 7 2.66 2.13 3.88
N ILE A 8 3.18 1.52 2.83
CA ILE A 8 4.29 0.57 2.90
C ILE A 8 5.27 0.84 1.76
N THR A 9 6.57 0.71 2.01
CA THR A 9 7.58 1.05 0.99
C THR A 9 7.65 0.04 -0.15
N ARG A 10 7.27 -1.21 0.09
CA ARG A 10 7.19 -2.29 -0.92
C ARG A 10 6.11 -3.29 -0.53
N LEU A 11 5.38 -3.82 -1.50
CA LEU A 11 4.48 -4.96 -1.32
C LEU A 11 5.13 -6.28 -1.75
N ASP A 12 6.45 -6.37 -1.67
CA ASP A 12 7.18 -7.58 -2.03
C ASP A 12 6.86 -8.74 -1.07
N ARG A 13 7.00 -9.98 -1.56
CA ARG A 13 6.73 -11.21 -0.81
C ARG A 13 7.35 -11.18 0.59
N GLY A 14 6.52 -11.35 1.62
CA GLY A 14 6.96 -11.37 3.01
C GLY A 14 5.84 -11.01 3.99
N GLY A 15 6.11 -11.26 5.29
CA GLY A 15 5.10 -11.13 6.33
C GLY A 15 4.52 -9.72 6.49
N SER A 16 5.32 -8.67 6.26
CA SER A 16 4.82 -7.29 6.34
C SER A 16 3.81 -6.95 5.24
N ALA A 17 4.04 -7.44 4.00
CA ALA A 17 3.12 -7.24 2.90
C ALA A 17 1.82 -8.02 3.11
N GLU A 18 1.91 -9.29 3.52
CA GLU A 18 0.74 -10.10 3.87
C GLU A 18 -0.09 -9.46 4.99
N ALA A 19 0.56 -8.99 6.06
CA ALA A 19 -0.11 -8.37 7.19
C ALA A 19 -0.89 -7.11 6.79
N VAL A 20 -0.27 -6.19 6.03
CA VAL A 20 -0.93 -4.95 5.63
C VAL A 20 -2.09 -5.19 4.65
N MET A 21 -1.94 -6.13 3.70
CA MET A 21 -3.00 -6.47 2.75
C MET A 21 -4.21 -7.09 3.47
N ARG A 22 -3.98 -8.01 4.40
CA ARG A 22 -5.06 -8.61 5.22
C ARG A 22 -5.74 -7.60 6.13
N LEU A 23 -4.97 -6.71 6.75
CA LEU A 23 -5.52 -5.64 7.59
C LEU A 23 -6.39 -4.68 6.77
N ALA A 24 -5.91 -4.26 5.59
CA ALA A 24 -6.65 -3.37 4.71
C ALA A 24 -7.96 -4.01 4.21
N GLU A 25 -7.91 -5.29 3.83
CA GLU A 25 -9.11 -6.06 3.44
C GLU A 25 -10.10 -6.21 4.61
N GLY A 26 -9.61 -6.52 5.82
CA GLY A 26 -10.44 -6.59 7.03
C GLY A 26 -11.16 -5.27 7.31
N LEU A 27 -10.42 -4.16 7.37
CA LEU A 27 -10.98 -2.84 7.62
C LEU A 27 -11.97 -2.42 6.52
N LYS A 28 -11.70 -2.77 5.26
CA LYS A 28 -12.64 -2.50 4.16
C LYS A 28 -13.95 -3.27 4.34
N ARG A 29 -13.89 -4.55 4.72
CA ARG A 29 -15.06 -5.38 5.03
C ARG A 29 -15.87 -4.83 6.22
N ASP A 30 -15.19 -4.27 7.21
CA ASP A 30 -15.84 -3.66 8.37
C ASP A 30 -16.51 -2.31 8.05
N GLY A 31 -16.35 -1.78 6.83
CA GLY A 31 -17.00 -0.55 6.35
C GLY A 31 -16.12 0.70 6.39
N TYR A 32 -14.83 0.59 6.74
CA TYR A 32 -13.92 1.73 6.75
C TYR A 32 -13.58 2.19 5.32
N SER A 33 -13.27 3.48 5.18
CA SER A 33 -12.72 4.03 3.95
C SER A 33 -11.22 3.80 3.92
N VAL A 34 -10.80 2.66 3.36
CA VAL A 34 -9.39 2.22 3.32
C VAL A 34 -8.77 2.49 1.95
N LYS A 35 -7.51 2.94 1.94
CA LYS A 35 -6.62 2.98 0.77
C LYS A 35 -5.24 2.44 1.17
N LEU A 36 -4.57 1.76 0.25
CA LEU A 36 -3.19 1.30 0.43
C LEU A 36 -2.28 2.05 -0.54
N VAL A 37 -1.15 2.54 -0.05
CA VAL A 37 -0.08 3.14 -0.84
C VAL A 37 1.14 2.23 -0.74
N THR A 38 1.69 1.85 -1.89
CA THR A 38 2.93 1.08 -1.98
C THR A 38 3.97 1.84 -2.79
N GLY A 39 5.23 1.61 -2.47
CA GLY A 39 6.35 2.03 -3.29
C GLY A 39 6.72 1.04 -4.38
N LEU A 40 7.92 1.20 -4.94
CA LEU A 40 8.48 0.30 -5.96
C LEU A 40 8.46 -1.14 -5.44
N THR A 41 7.68 -1.98 -6.12
CA THR A 41 7.44 -3.40 -5.78
C THR A 41 7.84 -4.24 -6.99
N LEU A 42 8.77 -5.18 -6.81
CA LEU A 42 9.37 -5.96 -7.89
C LEU A 42 8.88 -7.42 -7.89
N GLU A 43 8.64 -7.97 -6.70
CA GLU A 43 8.21 -9.34 -6.46
C GLU A 43 6.95 -9.32 -5.57
N PRO A 44 5.80 -8.88 -6.10
CA PRO A 44 4.62 -8.60 -5.29
C PRO A 44 4.10 -9.84 -4.56
N GLN A 45 3.57 -9.63 -3.36
CA GLN A 45 2.96 -10.66 -2.51
C GLN A 45 1.75 -11.33 -3.19
N GLU A 46 0.95 -10.55 -3.91
CA GLU A 46 -0.20 -10.94 -4.76
C GLU A 46 -0.26 -9.94 -5.92
N ASP A 47 -0.93 -10.28 -7.02
CA ASP A 47 -1.23 -9.28 -8.04
C ASP A 47 -2.04 -8.13 -7.44
N ILE A 48 -1.50 -6.91 -7.56
CA ILE A 48 -2.04 -5.72 -6.90
C ILE A 48 -3.38 -5.31 -7.51
N ASP A 49 -3.55 -5.48 -8.81
CA ASP A 49 -4.75 -5.03 -9.52
C ASP A 49 -5.88 -6.04 -9.26
N GLU A 50 -5.58 -7.34 -9.24
CA GLU A 50 -6.49 -8.39 -8.79
C GLU A 50 -6.90 -8.21 -7.32
N PHE A 51 -5.94 -7.92 -6.43
CA PHE A 51 -6.24 -7.63 -5.02
C PHE A 51 -7.19 -6.43 -4.90
N SER A 52 -6.92 -5.34 -5.61
CA SER A 52 -7.75 -4.14 -5.59
C SER A 52 -9.15 -4.42 -6.13
N ALA A 53 -9.27 -5.20 -7.21
CA ALA A 53 -10.56 -5.57 -7.79
C ALA A 53 -11.37 -6.48 -6.86
N ARG A 54 -10.73 -7.49 -6.26
CA ARG A 54 -11.35 -8.47 -5.37
C ARG A 54 -11.81 -7.86 -4.05
N THR A 55 -11.02 -6.98 -3.46
CA THR A 55 -11.29 -6.43 -2.12
C THR A 55 -11.99 -5.07 -2.15
N GLY A 56 -11.91 -4.35 -3.27
CA GLY A 56 -12.34 -2.96 -3.37
C GLY A 56 -11.45 -1.98 -2.57
N VAL A 57 -10.26 -2.42 -2.12
CA VAL A 57 -9.24 -1.55 -1.52
C VAL A 57 -8.40 -0.93 -2.64
N PRO A 58 -8.49 0.38 -2.88
CA PRO A 58 -7.66 1.01 -3.90
C PRO A 58 -6.18 0.96 -3.49
N VAL A 59 -5.33 0.52 -4.42
CA VAL A 59 -3.87 0.53 -4.24
C VAL A 59 -3.25 1.59 -5.14
N VAL A 60 -2.47 2.50 -4.55
CA VAL A 60 -1.76 3.56 -5.27
C VAL A 60 -0.26 3.27 -5.21
N ARG A 61 0.40 3.34 -6.35
CA ARG A 61 1.86 3.15 -6.47
C ARG A 61 2.56 4.52 -6.49
N ILE A 62 3.50 4.74 -5.59
CA ILE A 62 4.37 5.93 -5.52
C ILE A 62 5.82 5.46 -5.63
N GLU A 63 6.40 5.46 -6.83
CA GLU A 63 7.73 4.88 -7.11
C GLU A 63 8.89 5.55 -6.34
N GLU A 64 8.70 6.78 -5.85
CA GLU A 64 9.65 7.47 -4.98
C GLU A 64 9.59 7.02 -3.52
N LEU A 65 8.49 6.38 -3.09
CA LEU A 65 8.42 5.75 -1.79
C LEU A 65 9.32 4.50 -1.85
N ARG A 66 10.49 4.55 -1.20
CA ARG A 66 11.50 3.49 -1.25
C ARG A 66 11.91 3.05 0.14
N ARG A 67 12.51 1.87 0.21
CA ARG A 67 13.03 1.32 1.48
C ARG A 67 14.31 2.01 1.91
N GLU A 68 15.20 2.35 0.97
CA GLU A 68 16.37 3.16 1.28
C GLU A 68 15.95 4.63 1.51
N VAL A 69 16.46 5.22 2.58
CA VAL A 69 16.24 6.65 2.89
C VAL A 69 16.89 7.50 1.80
N SER A 70 16.15 8.47 1.27
CA SER A 70 16.60 9.33 0.18
C SER A 70 15.89 10.68 0.24
N PRO A 71 16.52 11.75 0.73
CA PRO A 71 15.84 13.03 1.01
C PRO A 71 15.03 13.59 -0.17
N ILE A 72 15.52 13.42 -1.40
CA ILE A 72 14.83 13.88 -2.62
C ILE A 72 13.60 13.01 -2.92
N ASN A 73 13.73 11.69 -2.84
CA ASN A 73 12.62 10.78 -3.10
C ASN A 73 11.59 10.82 -1.97
N ASP A 74 12.04 10.93 -0.72
CA ASP A 74 11.20 11.08 0.46
C ASP A 74 10.34 12.35 0.36
N LEU A 75 10.93 13.47 -0.06
CA LEU A 75 10.18 14.71 -0.30
C LEU A 75 9.15 14.56 -1.45
N LYS A 76 9.54 13.92 -2.56
CA LYS A 76 8.62 13.65 -3.67
C LYS A 76 7.47 12.74 -3.26
N ALA A 77 7.75 11.68 -2.49
CA ALA A 77 6.75 10.78 -1.96
C ALA A 77 5.80 11.51 -1.01
N LEU A 78 6.33 12.35 -0.11
CA LEU A 78 5.53 13.16 0.81
C LEU A 78 4.56 14.09 0.08
N ILE A 79 4.97 14.73 -1.02
CA ILE A 79 4.11 15.61 -1.82
C ILE A 79 2.99 14.82 -2.53
N LYS A 80 3.20 13.54 -2.83
CA LYS A 80 2.24 12.68 -3.55
C LYS A 80 1.23 11.97 -2.64
N LEU A 81 1.49 11.89 -1.33
CA LEU A 81 0.61 11.29 -0.33
C LEU A 81 -0.59 12.19 -0.03
#